data_AF-A0A8H3ZTU7-F1
#
_entry.id   AF-A0A8H3ZTU7-F1
#
_cell.length_a   1.000
_cell.length_b   1.000
_cell.length_c   1.000
_cell.angle_alpha   90.00
_cell.angle_beta   90.00
_cell.angle_gamma   90.00
#
_symmetry.space_group_name_H-M   'P 1'
#
loop_
_entity.id
_entity.type
_entity.pdbx_description
1 polymer ?
#
loop_
_entity_poly.entity_id
_entity_poly.type
_entity_poly.pdbx_seq_one_letter_code
_entity_poly.pdbx_strand_id
1 'polypeptide(L)'
;MPREAEPSANEKAFVTQALKENLRLDSREFDQYRKVQLTFGDEYGVANVELGKTTILVKVSAEVTVPYADRPFEGIFQIVTELSPMASPAFEVNRPTEAEVLLSRLLEKTIRRSGALDTESLCLVAGQKVWSVRADVHVLSHDGNLTDAACLGVIAALRHFRKPDTSNEGEALTIFTPAEREPVPLSWLHSPFCVTFSFYGDEGEITLIDANWLEEQLRTSSLTVSLNKHGEISQISKLGGTPVEAVTLLHCGNVALQKAKDFSTLVDEKLADDAKRRDKGGLISELLSAENDRVVDA
;
A
#
# COMPACT_ATOMS: atom_id res chain seq x y z
N MET A 1 26.22 -10.78 14.48
CA MET A 1 25.01 -10.21 13.85
C MET A 1 24.05 -11.34 13.65
N PRO A 2 22.80 -11.24 14.13
CA PRO A 2 21.77 -12.22 13.81
C PRO A 2 21.65 -12.28 12.29
N ARG A 3 21.83 -13.49 11.73
CA ARG A 3 21.69 -13.75 10.31
C ARG A 3 20.38 -14.50 10.12
N GLU A 4 19.69 -14.19 9.03
CA GLU A 4 18.56 -15.01 8.59
C GLU A 4 19.01 -16.44 8.33
N ALA A 5 18.10 -17.38 8.55
CA ALA A 5 18.33 -18.76 8.19
C ALA A 5 18.47 -18.85 6.68
N GLU A 6 19.67 -19.20 6.22
CA GLU A 6 19.90 -19.52 4.82
C GLU A 6 19.30 -20.91 4.51
N PRO A 7 18.65 -21.07 3.35
CA PRO A 7 18.08 -22.36 3.02
C PRO A 7 19.17 -23.37 2.72
N SER A 8 18.94 -24.62 3.13
CA SER A 8 19.86 -25.72 2.90
C SER A 8 20.02 -26.00 1.40
N ALA A 9 21.18 -26.56 1.00
CA ALA A 9 21.41 -26.90 -0.42
C ALA A 9 20.33 -27.84 -0.99
N ASN A 10 19.79 -28.73 -0.15
CA ASN A 10 18.71 -29.64 -0.53
C ASN A 10 17.40 -28.89 -0.76
N GLU A 11 17.02 -27.95 0.10
CA GLU A 11 15.83 -27.12 -0.10
C GLU A 11 15.96 -26.26 -1.36
N LYS A 12 17.13 -25.66 -1.57
CA LYS A 12 17.39 -24.87 -2.78
C LYS A 12 17.20 -25.70 -4.05
N ALA A 13 17.80 -26.89 -4.09
CA ALA A 13 17.69 -27.81 -5.22
C ALA A 13 16.24 -28.30 -5.42
N PHE A 14 15.55 -28.64 -4.32
CA PHE A 14 14.19 -29.12 -4.35
C PHE A 14 13.21 -28.07 -4.88
N VAL A 15 13.27 -26.84 -4.38
CA VAL A 15 12.39 -25.75 -4.85
C VAL A 15 12.68 -25.42 -6.31
N THR A 16 13.96 -25.35 -6.70
CA THR A 16 14.32 -25.07 -8.09
C THR A 16 13.81 -26.15 -9.03
N GLN A 17 13.86 -27.43 -8.62
CA GLN A 17 13.33 -28.53 -9.40
C GLN A 17 11.80 -28.50 -9.46
N ALA A 18 11.12 -28.26 -8.33
CA ALA A 18 9.67 -28.15 -8.27
C ALA A 18 9.15 -27.03 -9.20
N LEU A 19 9.82 -25.88 -9.22
CA LEU A 19 9.47 -24.78 -10.11
C LEU A 19 9.60 -25.17 -11.60
N LYS A 20 10.60 -25.98 -11.97
CA LYS A 20 10.72 -26.51 -13.34
C LYS A 20 9.59 -27.48 -13.71
N GLU A 21 9.02 -28.17 -12.72
CA GLU A 21 7.87 -29.06 -12.88
C GLU A 21 6.52 -28.31 -12.77
N ASN A 22 6.52 -26.97 -12.73
CA ASN A 22 5.35 -26.12 -12.53
C ASN A 22 4.62 -26.34 -11.19
N LEU A 23 5.36 -26.69 -10.15
CA LEU A 23 4.83 -26.94 -8.81
C LEU A 23 5.39 -25.94 -7.81
N ARG A 24 4.49 -25.31 -7.03
CA ARG A 24 4.86 -24.52 -5.84
C ARG A 24 4.70 -25.35 -4.57
N LEU A 25 5.48 -25.00 -3.55
CA LEU A 25 5.42 -25.67 -2.24
C LEU A 25 4.05 -25.58 -1.57
N ASP A 26 3.32 -24.50 -1.82
CA ASP A 26 1.99 -24.24 -1.29
C ASP A 26 0.86 -24.65 -2.25
N SER A 27 1.20 -25.36 -3.34
CA SER A 27 0.27 -25.85 -4.36
C SER A 27 -0.52 -24.75 -5.10
N ARG A 28 -0.07 -23.49 -5.03
CA ARG A 28 -0.66 -22.39 -5.82
C ARG A 28 -0.16 -22.40 -7.25
N GLU A 29 -0.94 -21.77 -8.13
CA GLU A 29 -0.47 -21.43 -9.48
C GLU A 29 0.57 -20.29 -9.44
N PHE A 30 1.30 -20.10 -10.54
CA PHE A 30 2.34 -19.07 -10.64
C PHE A 30 1.79 -17.65 -10.62
N ASP A 31 0.56 -17.45 -11.12
CA ASP A 31 -0.12 -16.15 -11.16
C ASP A 31 -1.07 -15.91 -9.98
N GLN A 32 -1.01 -16.75 -8.94
CA GLN A 32 -1.95 -16.72 -7.83
C GLN A 32 -1.35 -16.08 -6.57
N TYR A 33 -2.02 -15.05 -6.06
CA TYR A 33 -1.69 -14.43 -4.77
C TYR A 33 -2.14 -15.29 -3.58
N ARG A 34 -1.48 -15.12 -2.43
CA ARG A 34 -1.98 -15.58 -1.14
C ARG A 34 -3.30 -14.90 -0.81
N LYS A 35 -4.09 -15.53 0.07
CA LYS A 35 -5.30 -14.90 0.59
C LYS A 35 -4.93 -13.60 1.29
N VAL A 36 -5.47 -12.50 0.77
CA VAL A 36 -5.32 -11.16 1.34
C VAL A 36 -6.49 -10.92 2.30
N GLN A 37 -6.18 -10.52 3.52
CA GLN A 37 -7.18 -10.04 4.48
C GLN A 37 -6.83 -8.61 4.87
N LEU A 38 -7.79 -7.72 4.73
CA LEU A 38 -7.69 -6.32 5.11
C LEU A 38 -8.68 -6.06 6.24
N THR A 39 -8.16 -5.60 7.37
CA THR A 39 -8.94 -5.30 8.57
C THR A 39 -8.64 -3.87 8.99
N PHE A 40 -9.68 -3.08 9.26
CA PHE A 40 -9.54 -1.72 9.76
C PHE A 40 -9.58 -1.69 11.29
N GLY A 41 -8.75 -0.82 11.88
CA GLY A 41 -8.79 -0.56 13.31
C GLY A 41 -10.00 0.27 13.73
N ASP A 42 -10.16 0.47 15.04
CA ASP A 42 -11.26 1.29 15.57
C ASP A 42 -11.06 2.78 15.20
N GLU A 43 -9.82 3.26 15.28
CA GLU A 43 -9.44 4.60 14.82
C GLU A 43 -9.39 4.70 13.29
N TYR A 44 -9.78 5.86 12.75
CA TYR A 44 -9.64 6.16 11.32
C TYR A 44 -8.15 6.20 10.93
N GLY A 45 -7.84 5.63 9.76
CA GLY A 45 -6.48 5.56 9.22
C GLY A 45 -5.57 4.48 9.81
N VAL A 46 -6.13 3.52 10.54
CA VAL A 46 -5.42 2.29 10.92
C VAL A 46 -5.89 1.14 10.04
N ALA A 47 -4.96 0.48 9.34
CA ALA A 47 -5.24 -0.69 8.51
C ALA A 47 -4.23 -1.81 8.80
N ASN A 48 -4.74 -3.02 9.04
CA ASN A 48 -3.95 -4.24 9.15
C ASN A 48 -4.13 -5.06 7.88
N VAL A 49 -3.02 -5.42 7.24
CA VAL A 49 -2.99 -6.26 6.04
C VAL A 49 -2.30 -7.56 6.34
N GLU A 50 -2.99 -8.66 6.08
CA GLU A 50 -2.45 -10.00 6.16
C GLU A 50 -2.42 -10.61 4.77
N LEU A 51 -1.21 -10.84 4.26
CA LEU A 51 -0.95 -11.55 3.01
C LEU A 51 -0.36 -12.92 3.35
N GLY A 52 -1.24 -13.90 3.55
CA GLY A 52 -0.85 -15.21 4.10
C GLY A 52 -0.25 -15.07 5.51
N LYS A 53 1.08 -15.20 5.63
CA LYS A 53 1.80 -15.03 6.91
C LYS A 53 2.53 -13.69 7.04
N THR A 54 2.57 -12.89 5.97
CA THR A 54 3.12 -11.54 6.01
C THR A 54 2.05 -10.61 6.58
N THR A 55 2.36 -9.92 7.67
CA THR A 55 1.41 -9.03 8.36
C THR A 55 2.02 -7.66 8.53
N ILE A 56 1.26 -6.63 8.13
CA ILE A 56 1.69 -5.24 8.15
C ILE A 56 0.59 -4.39 8.77
N LEU A 57 0.98 -3.55 9.72
CA LEU A 57 0.11 -2.54 10.32
C LEU A 57 0.50 -1.17 9.77
N VAL A 58 -0.46 -0.45 9.22
CA VAL A 58 -0.26 0.92 8.77
C VAL A 58 -1.09 1.87 9.61
N LYS A 59 -0.48 2.95 10.08
CA LYS A 59 -1.14 4.05 10.78
C LYS A 59 -0.87 5.35 10.04
N VAL A 60 -1.94 6.09 9.76
CA VAL A 60 -1.86 7.44 9.20
C VAL A 60 -2.12 8.47 10.29
N SER A 61 -1.27 9.49 10.32
CA SER A 61 -1.41 10.65 11.19
C SER A 61 -1.38 11.94 10.35
N ALA A 62 -1.99 13.01 10.87
CA ALA A 62 -1.94 14.31 10.25
C ALA A 62 -1.67 15.39 11.30
N GLU A 63 -0.77 16.31 10.97
CA GLU A 63 -0.40 17.47 11.78
C GLU A 63 -0.37 18.73 10.92
N VAL A 64 -0.54 19.91 11.51
CA VAL A 64 -0.43 21.19 10.79
C VAL A 64 0.99 21.70 10.90
N THR A 65 1.66 21.89 9.78
CA THR A 65 3.05 22.36 9.71
C THR A 65 3.22 23.44 8.65
N VAL A 66 4.43 24.03 8.61
CA VAL A 66 4.81 25.00 7.59
C VAL A 66 5.23 24.25 6.31
N PRO A 67 4.74 24.64 5.12
CA PRO A 67 5.10 24.00 3.86
C PRO A 67 6.58 24.22 3.49
N TYR A 68 7.05 23.48 2.50
CA TYR A 68 8.37 23.74 1.90
C TYR A 68 8.39 25.10 1.19
N ALA A 69 9.53 25.80 1.29
CA ALA A 69 9.70 27.12 0.65
C ALA A 69 9.55 27.07 -0.88
N ASP A 70 9.93 25.94 -1.50
CA ASP A 70 9.84 25.75 -2.94
C ASP A 70 8.39 25.52 -3.41
N ARG A 71 7.51 25.00 -2.52
CA ARG A 71 6.13 24.62 -2.83
C ARG A 71 5.18 25.05 -1.72
N PRO A 72 4.81 26.35 -1.67
CA PRO A 72 3.99 26.90 -0.59
C PRO A 72 2.49 26.53 -0.69
N PHE A 73 2.05 25.98 -1.81
CA PHE A 73 0.64 25.62 -2.09
C PHE A 73 0.36 24.12 -1.96
N GLU A 74 1.36 23.31 -1.61
CA GLU A 74 1.23 21.86 -1.46
C GLU A 74 1.41 21.46 0.01
N GLY A 75 0.57 20.53 0.46
CA GLY A 75 0.76 19.83 1.73
C GLY A 75 1.93 18.84 1.68
N ILE A 76 2.37 18.43 2.86
CA ILE A 76 3.50 17.51 3.01
C ILE A 76 2.93 16.10 3.18
N PHE A 77 3.46 15.15 2.42
CA PHE A 77 3.10 13.73 2.58
C PHE A 77 4.35 12.89 2.77
N GLN A 78 4.47 12.17 3.89
CA GLN A 78 5.64 11.34 4.22
C GLN A 78 5.23 9.89 4.47
N ILE A 79 6.04 8.96 3.96
CA ILE A 79 5.87 7.52 4.23
C ILE A 79 7.13 7.06 4.97
N VAL A 80 6.95 6.52 6.16
CA VAL A 80 8.01 5.94 6.97
C VAL A 80 7.72 4.46 7.10
N THR A 81 8.69 3.63 6.77
CA THR A 81 8.60 2.17 6.91
C THR A 81 9.54 1.77 8.02
N GLU A 82 9.04 1.05 9.01
CA GLU A 82 9.82 0.55 10.13
C GLU A 82 9.83 -0.98 10.09
N LEU A 83 11.03 -1.56 9.93
CA LEU A 83 11.23 -3.00 10.03
C LEU A 83 11.57 -3.37 11.48
N SER A 84 10.62 -3.97 12.17
CA SER A 84 10.82 -4.46 13.53
C SER A 84 11.60 -5.78 13.55
N PRO A 85 12.47 -6.04 14.54
CA PRO A 85 13.07 -7.35 14.78
C PRO A 85 12.03 -8.47 15.01
N MET A 86 10.78 -8.09 15.31
CA MET A 86 9.66 -9.04 15.39
C MET A 86 9.35 -9.70 14.04
N ALA A 87 9.58 -8.99 12.93
CA ALA A 87 9.29 -9.48 11.59
C ALA A 87 10.35 -10.47 11.08
N SER A 88 11.62 -10.19 11.34
CA SER A 88 12.74 -11.10 11.06
C SER A 88 13.89 -10.81 12.04
N PRO A 89 14.61 -11.86 12.51
CA PRO A 89 15.81 -11.69 13.34
C PRO A 89 16.92 -10.88 12.68
N ALA A 90 16.95 -10.77 11.34
CA ALA A 90 17.95 -9.98 10.62
C ALA A 90 17.69 -8.47 10.70
N PHE A 91 16.49 -8.04 11.08
CA PHE A 91 16.18 -6.62 11.23
C PHE A 91 16.67 -6.12 12.59
N GLU A 92 17.58 -5.15 12.57
CA GLU A 92 18.10 -4.48 13.76
C GLU A 92 17.40 -3.12 13.92
N VAL A 93 16.94 -2.81 15.14
CA VAL A 93 16.30 -1.51 15.43
C VAL A 93 17.29 -0.37 15.19
N ASN A 94 16.86 0.71 14.54
CA ASN A 94 17.62 1.93 14.21
C ASN A 94 18.72 1.77 13.17
N ARG A 95 18.86 0.61 12.53
CA ARG A 95 19.77 0.44 11.40
C ARG A 95 18.95 0.25 10.12
N PRO A 96 18.87 1.27 9.26
CA PRO A 96 18.11 1.15 8.02
C PRO A 96 18.77 0.09 7.15
N THR A 97 18.03 -0.99 6.90
CA THR A 97 18.48 -2.05 5.99
C THR A 97 18.28 -1.62 4.54
N GLU A 98 19.01 -2.23 3.60
CA GLU A 98 18.79 -1.95 2.18
C GLU A 98 17.34 -2.24 1.76
N ALA A 99 16.74 -3.30 2.30
CA ALA A 99 15.34 -3.65 2.07
C ALA A 99 14.36 -2.56 2.53
N GLU A 100 14.60 -1.97 3.70
CA GLU A 100 13.79 -0.86 4.24
C GLU A 100 13.90 0.39 3.38
N VAL A 101 15.12 0.77 2.98
CA VAL A 101 15.36 1.92 2.12
C VAL A 101 14.71 1.72 0.76
N LEU A 102 14.84 0.53 0.17
CA LEU A 102 14.20 0.19 -1.09
C LEU A 102 12.67 0.25 -0.98
N LEU A 103 12.10 -0.34 0.07
CA LEU A 103 10.65 -0.32 0.30
C LEU A 103 10.12 1.10 0.45
N SER A 104 10.72 1.91 1.33
CA SER A 104 10.34 3.31 1.53
C SER A 104 10.36 4.10 0.21
N ARG A 105 11.43 3.95 -0.59
CA ARG A 105 11.57 4.64 -1.88
C ARG A 105 10.61 4.14 -2.94
N LEU A 106 10.27 2.85 -2.95
CA LEU A 106 9.28 2.27 -3.84
C LEU A 106 7.88 2.80 -3.52
N LEU A 107 7.50 2.83 -2.24
CA LEU A 107 6.21 3.36 -1.79
C LEU A 107 6.10 4.87 -2.03
N GLU A 108 7.17 5.64 -1.75
CA GLU A 108 7.23 7.08 -2.01
C GLU A 108 7.01 7.38 -3.50
N LYS A 109 7.71 6.68 -4.39
CA LYS A 109 7.53 6.87 -5.83
C LYS A 109 6.16 6.38 -6.32
N THR A 110 5.65 5.29 -5.77
CA THR A 110 4.36 4.73 -6.20
C THR A 110 3.19 5.61 -5.79
N ILE A 111 3.22 6.24 -4.60
CA ILE A 111 2.07 6.97 -4.04
C ILE A 111 2.25 8.49 -4.17
N ARG A 112 3.41 9.03 -3.76
CA ARG A 112 3.65 10.48 -3.80
C ARG A 112 3.88 10.96 -5.23
N ARG A 113 4.76 10.29 -5.99
CA ARG A 113 5.11 10.73 -7.35
C ARG A 113 4.01 10.44 -8.37
N SER A 114 3.19 9.42 -8.15
CA SER A 114 2.02 9.20 -9.01
C SER A 114 0.96 10.28 -8.83
N GLY A 115 0.94 10.98 -7.68
CA GLY A 115 -0.12 11.93 -7.34
C GLY A 115 -1.40 11.23 -6.92
N ALA A 116 -1.30 10.12 -6.17
CA ALA A 116 -2.48 9.40 -5.67
C ALA A 116 -3.29 10.26 -4.67
N LEU A 117 -2.57 10.99 -3.82
CA LEU A 117 -3.11 11.94 -2.85
C LEU A 117 -3.03 13.36 -3.40
N ASP A 118 -4.14 14.11 -3.30
CA ASP A 118 -4.16 15.52 -3.69
C ASP A 118 -3.47 16.38 -2.64
N THR A 119 -2.21 16.73 -2.88
CA THR A 119 -1.44 17.59 -1.97
C THR A 119 -1.90 19.04 -1.98
N GLU A 120 -2.58 19.52 -3.02
CA GLU A 120 -3.08 20.89 -3.08
C GLU A 120 -4.27 21.08 -2.14
N SER A 121 -5.15 20.07 -2.04
CA SER A 121 -6.28 20.04 -1.10
C SER A 121 -5.86 20.09 0.39
N LEU A 122 -4.59 19.81 0.68
CA LEU A 122 -4.02 19.82 2.02
C LEU A 122 -3.53 21.22 2.44
N CYS A 123 -3.49 22.19 1.54
CA CYS A 123 -3.07 23.55 1.85
C CYS A 123 -4.21 24.34 2.54
N LEU A 124 -3.93 24.87 3.73
CA LEU A 124 -4.89 25.70 4.48
C LEU A 124 -4.65 27.18 4.20
N VAL A 125 -3.43 27.65 4.48
CA VAL A 125 -2.98 29.02 4.24
C VAL A 125 -1.65 28.95 3.50
N ALA A 126 -1.64 29.42 2.26
CA ALA A 126 -0.47 29.36 1.38
C ALA A 126 0.79 29.92 2.06
N GLY A 127 1.86 29.13 2.09
CA GLY A 127 3.14 29.52 2.65
C GLY A 127 3.22 29.59 4.18
N GLN A 128 2.12 29.39 4.91
CA GLN A 128 2.12 29.45 6.37
C GLN A 128 1.71 28.13 7.02
N LYS A 129 0.55 27.57 6.64
CA LYS A 129 -0.04 26.40 7.29
C LYS A 129 -0.56 25.42 6.25
N VAL A 130 -0.04 24.21 6.28
CA VAL A 130 -0.49 23.08 5.47
C VAL A 130 -0.63 21.84 6.33
N TRP A 131 -1.43 20.89 5.87
CA TRP A 131 -1.45 19.56 6.47
C TRP A 131 -0.20 18.77 6.05
N SER A 132 0.44 18.18 7.06
CA SER A 132 1.48 17.17 6.92
C SER A 132 0.88 15.82 7.29
N VAL A 133 0.69 14.98 6.28
CA VAL A 133 0.17 13.62 6.43
C VAL A 133 1.34 12.66 6.46
N ARG A 134 1.40 11.83 7.51
CA ARG A 134 2.44 10.83 7.69
C ARG A 134 1.82 9.44 7.75
N ALA A 135 2.29 8.54 6.88
CA ALA A 135 1.93 7.13 6.89
C ALA A 135 3.09 6.31 7.46
N ASP A 136 2.88 5.73 8.63
CA ASP A 136 3.81 4.84 9.30
C ASP A 136 3.44 3.39 9.00
N VAL A 137 4.36 2.65 8.39
CA VAL A 137 4.21 1.25 8.00
C VAL A 137 5.05 0.40 8.94
N HIS A 138 4.40 -0.34 9.83
CA HIS A 138 5.04 -1.27 10.74
C HIS A 138 4.91 -2.69 10.23
N VAL A 139 6.05 -3.33 9.96
CA VAL A 139 6.06 -4.73 9.55
C VAL A 139 6.06 -5.62 10.78
N LEU A 140 5.02 -6.43 10.94
CA LEU A 140 4.84 -7.31 12.10
C LEU A 140 5.42 -8.69 11.86
N SER A 141 5.22 -9.23 10.66
CA SER A 141 5.68 -10.56 10.24
C SER A 141 6.13 -10.51 8.77
N HIS A 142 7.29 -11.09 8.47
CA HIS A 142 7.84 -11.14 7.11
C HIS A 142 7.92 -12.59 6.60
N ASP A 143 7.06 -12.94 5.65
CA ASP A 143 7.07 -14.24 4.93
C ASP A 143 7.10 -14.01 3.41
N GLY A 144 7.87 -13.01 2.97
CA GLY A 144 8.00 -12.63 1.56
C GLY A 144 6.89 -11.71 1.02
N ASN A 145 7.19 -11.07 -0.11
CA ASN A 145 6.37 -10.07 -0.81
C ASN A 145 5.90 -8.89 0.06
N LEU A 146 6.88 -8.20 0.65
CA LEU A 146 6.61 -7.08 1.56
C LEU A 146 6.07 -5.84 0.82
N THR A 147 6.54 -5.59 -0.40
CA THR A 147 6.22 -4.39 -1.19
C THR A 147 4.74 -4.29 -1.52
N ASP A 148 4.14 -5.40 -1.96
CA ASP A 148 2.74 -5.42 -2.38
C ASP A 148 1.82 -5.25 -1.17
N ALA A 149 2.09 -5.98 -0.09
CA ALA A 149 1.33 -5.87 1.16
C ALA A 149 1.43 -4.46 1.77
N ALA A 150 2.62 -3.85 1.75
CA ALA A 150 2.81 -2.50 2.27
C ALA A 150 2.08 -1.45 1.42
N CYS A 151 2.14 -1.57 0.10
CA CYS A 151 1.44 -0.68 -0.82
C CYS A 151 -0.08 -0.74 -0.61
N LEU A 152 -0.62 -1.96 -0.53
CA LEU A 152 -2.04 -2.20 -0.25
C LEU A 152 -2.45 -1.59 1.11
N GLY A 153 -1.63 -1.78 2.14
CA GLY A 153 -1.88 -1.24 3.47
C GLY A 153 -1.87 0.28 3.53
N VAL A 154 -0.91 0.93 2.87
CA VAL A 154 -0.83 2.41 2.83
C VAL A 154 -2.03 2.99 2.09
N ILE A 155 -2.43 2.41 0.96
CA ILE A 155 -3.60 2.89 0.20
C ILE A 155 -4.89 2.69 0.99
N ALA A 156 -5.07 1.52 1.60
CA ALA A 156 -6.22 1.26 2.44
C ALA A 156 -6.29 2.22 3.63
N ALA A 157 -5.16 2.45 4.31
CA ALA A 157 -5.09 3.35 5.45
C ALA A 157 -5.35 4.81 5.05
N LEU A 158 -4.79 5.30 3.94
CA LEU A 158 -5.01 6.66 3.45
C LEU A 158 -6.47 6.92 3.05
N ARG A 159 -7.11 5.96 2.39
CA ARG A 159 -8.54 6.06 2.03
C ARG A 159 -9.47 5.96 3.24
N HIS A 160 -9.07 5.20 4.25
CA HIS A 160 -9.78 5.06 5.51
C HIS A 160 -9.58 6.29 6.43
N PHE A 161 -8.45 6.98 6.33
CA PHE A 161 -8.14 8.14 7.16
C PHE A 161 -9.12 9.29 6.93
N ARG A 162 -9.38 10.02 8.02
CA ARG A 162 -10.21 11.22 8.04
C ARG A 162 -9.45 12.29 8.81
N LYS A 163 -9.24 13.45 8.19
CA LYS A 163 -8.58 14.59 8.83
C LYS A 163 -9.62 15.42 9.61
N PRO A 164 -9.24 16.07 10.73
CA PRO A 164 -10.12 17.01 11.42
C PRO A 164 -10.55 18.16 10.50
N ASP A 165 -11.78 18.64 10.67
CA ASP A 165 -12.27 19.81 9.93
C ASP A 165 -11.61 21.10 10.41
N THR A 166 -11.42 22.04 9.48
CA THR A 166 -10.74 23.30 9.72
C THR A 166 -11.53 24.45 9.13
N SER A 167 -11.71 25.52 9.90
CA SER A 167 -12.23 26.79 9.39
C SER A 167 -11.12 27.84 9.39
N ASN A 168 -11.06 28.59 8.30
CA ASN A 168 -10.15 29.73 8.14
C ASN A 168 -10.97 31.01 8.13
N GLU A 169 -10.89 31.79 9.20
CA GLU A 169 -11.43 33.15 9.25
C GLU A 169 -10.24 34.14 9.15
N GLY A 170 -9.92 34.54 7.91
CA GLY A 170 -8.73 35.35 7.65
C GLY A 170 -7.44 34.60 7.95
N GLU A 171 -6.66 35.07 8.93
CA GLU A 171 -5.39 34.43 9.37
C GLU A 171 -5.57 33.46 10.56
N ALA A 172 -6.75 33.45 11.19
CA ALA A 172 -7.05 32.56 12.30
C ALA A 172 -7.51 31.19 11.78
N LEU A 173 -6.70 30.16 12.06
CA LEU A 173 -7.03 28.75 11.79
C LEU A 173 -7.63 28.15 13.07
N THR A 174 -8.88 27.71 12.99
CA THR A 174 -9.51 26.91 14.06
C THR A 174 -9.64 25.47 13.60
N ILE A 175 -9.01 24.55 14.34
CA ILE A 175 -9.10 23.11 14.12
C ILE A 175 -10.20 22.58 15.06
N PHE A 176 -11.24 22.00 14.48
CA PHE A 176 -12.32 21.42 15.27
C PHE A 176 -11.96 20.01 15.73
N THR A 177 -12.44 19.64 16.92
CA THR A 177 -12.29 18.27 17.39
C THR A 177 -13.29 17.34 16.68
N PRO A 178 -13.01 16.03 16.59
CA PRO A 178 -13.96 15.06 16.02
C PRO A 178 -15.33 15.01 16.70
N ALA A 179 -15.47 15.56 17.91
CA ALA A 179 -16.73 15.66 18.63
C ALA A 179 -17.55 16.90 18.23
N GLU A 180 -16.90 17.95 17.74
CA GLU A 180 -17.55 19.19 17.29
C GLU A 180 -18.01 19.09 15.85
N ARG A 181 -17.20 18.47 14.99
CA ARG A 181 -17.47 18.27 13.56
C ARG A 181 -16.99 16.92 13.08
N GLU A 182 -17.69 16.41 12.07
CA GLU A 182 -17.33 15.15 11.44
C GLU A 182 -15.98 15.27 10.70
N PRO A 183 -15.03 14.37 10.95
CA PRO A 183 -13.76 14.33 10.23
C PRO A 183 -13.94 14.13 8.71
N VAL A 184 -13.21 14.92 7.92
CA VAL A 184 -13.33 14.94 6.45
C VAL A 184 -12.36 13.94 5.81
N PRO A 185 -12.77 13.18 4.78
CA PRO A 185 -11.84 12.35 4.01
C PRO A 185 -10.72 13.15 3.35
N LEU A 186 -9.64 12.43 3.01
CA LEU A 186 -8.61 12.96 2.12
C LEU A 186 -9.12 12.94 0.67
N SER A 187 -8.76 13.97 -0.10
CA SER A 187 -9.02 14.00 -1.53
C SER A 187 -8.12 12.98 -2.23
N TRP A 188 -8.75 12.00 -2.87
CA TRP A 188 -8.08 10.84 -3.46
C TRP A 188 -8.29 10.81 -4.97
N LEU A 189 -7.21 10.84 -5.75
CA LEU A 189 -7.29 10.86 -7.21
C LEU A 189 -7.34 9.45 -7.81
N HIS A 190 -6.38 8.59 -7.45
CA HIS A 190 -6.28 7.23 -7.97
C HIS A 190 -5.54 6.31 -7.00
N SER A 191 -5.73 4.99 -7.16
CA SER A 191 -5.13 3.95 -6.31
C SER A 191 -4.11 3.12 -7.09
N PRO A 192 -2.80 3.37 -6.95
CA PRO A 192 -1.76 2.60 -7.62
C PRO A 192 -1.36 1.37 -6.80
N PHE A 193 -1.61 0.15 -7.28
CA PHE A 193 -1.19 -1.06 -6.57
C PHE A 193 0.13 -1.61 -7.10
N CYS A 194 1.03 -2.01 -6.19
CA CYS A 194 2.24 -2.75 -6.52
C CYS A 194 1.93 -4.24 -6.74
N VAL A 195 2.49 -4.79 -7.80
CA VAL A 195 2.52 -6.22 -8.09
C VAL A 195 3.97 -6.63 -8.31
N THR A 196 4.48 -7.51 -7.47
CA THR A 196 5.86 -7.98 -7.51
C THR A 196 5.97 -9.36 -8.17
N PHE A 197 6.82 -9.43 -9.19
CA PHE A 197 7.21 -10.62 -9.92
C PHE A 197 8.61 -11.04 -9.51
N SER A 198 8.78 -12.33 -9.26
CA SER A 198 10.07 -12.97 -9.02
C SER A 198 10.41 -13.86 -10.20
N PHE A 199 11.62 -13.72 -10.73
CA PHE A 199 12.11 -14.54 -11.83
C PHE A 199 13.10 -15.59 -11.33
N TYR A 200 13.01 -16.78 -11.93
CA TYR A 200 13.86 -17.93 -11.64
C TYR A 200 14.45 -18.49 -12.92
N GLY A 201 15.66 -19.05 -12.80
CA GLY A 201 16.44 -19.59 -13.91
C GLY A 201 17.44 -18.60 -14.50
N ASP A 202 18.40 -19.12 -15.27
CA ASP A 202 19.52 -18.35 -15.81
C ASP A 202 19.07 -17.29 -16.84
N GLU A 203 17.93 -17.51 -17.51
CA GLU A 203 17.32 -16.58 -18.46
C GLU A 203 15.98 -15.97 -17.99
N GLY A 204 15.57 -16.23 -16.75
CA GLY A 204 14.30 -15.72 -16.22
C GLY A 204 13.05 -16.30 -16.89
N GLU A 205 13.11 -17.57 -17.29
CA GLU A 205 12.01 -18.28 -17.96
C GLU A 205 10.78 -18.44 -17.07
N ILE A 206 11.00 -18.67 -15.77
CA ILE A 206 9.93 -18.91 -14.81
C ILE A 206 9.63 -17.61 -14.07
N THR A 207 8.38 -17.17 -14.16
CA THR A 207 7.89 -15.97 -13.48
C THR A 207 6.88 -16.37 -12.43
N LEU A 208 7.07 -15.92 -11.19
CA LEU A 208 6.11 -16.12 -10.12
C LEU A 208 5.63 -14.79 -9.56
N ILE A 209 4.36 -14.75 -9.21
CA ILE A 209 3.74 -13.66 -8.47
C ILE A 209 3.68 -14.06 -7.00
N ASP A 210 3.90 -13.08 -6.12
CA ASP A 210 3.76 -13.23 -4.68
C ASP A 210 4.60 -14.39 -4.11
N ALA A 211 5.92 -14.23 -4.21
CA ALA A 211 6.88 -15.17 -3.67
C ALA A 211 6.79 -15.25 -2.14
N ASN A 212 6.83 -16.46 -1.60
CA ASN A 212 7.04 -16.68 -0.17
C ASN A 212 8.51 -16.38 0.22
N TRP A 213 8.84 -16.42 1.50
CA TRP A 213 10.19 -16.10 1.96
C TRP A 213 11.28 -16.98 1.32
N LEU A 214 11.05 -18.29 1.24
CA LEU A 214 12.01 -19.24 0.66
C LEU A 214 12.20 -19.02 -0.84
N GLU A 215 11.11 -18.78 -1.56
CA GLU A 215 11.08 -18.40 -2.97
C GLU A 215 11.80 -17.06 -3.18
N GLU A 216 11.62 -16.08 -2.29
CA GLU A 216 12.26 -14.77 -2.35
C GLU A 216 13.78 -14.85 -2.15
N GLN A 217 14.25 -15.74 -1.26
CA GLN A 217 15.68 -16.02 -1.08
C GLN A 217 16.32 -16.72 -2.30
N LEU A 218 15.52 -17.42 -3.10
CA LEU A 218 15.97 -18.18 -4.27
C LEU A 218 15.84 -17.42 -5.60
N ARG A 219 15.16 -16.28 -5.60
CA ARG A 219 14.92 -15.51 -6.84
C ARG A 219 16.22 -14.95 -7.40
N THR A 220 16.32 -14.92 -8.72
CA THR A 220 17.49 -14.35 -9.41
C THR A 220 17.30 -12.88 -9.72
N SER A 221 16.08 -12.47 -10.05
CA SER A 221 15.71 -11.07 -10.23
C SER A 221 14.29 -10.80 -9.75
N SER A 222 14.00 -9.54 -9.45
CA SER A 222 12.66 -9.08 -9.09
C SER A 222 12.25 -7.86 -9.91
N LEU A 223 10.96 -7.80 -10.19
CA LEU A 223 10.31 -6.71 -10.88
C LEU A 223 9.06 -6.33 -10.11
N THR A 224 8.98 -5.08 -9.68
CA THR A 224 7.73 -4.52 -9.14
C THR A 224 7.14 -3.58 -10.16
N VAL A 225 5.88 -3.82 -10.52
CA VAL A 225 5.09 -2.96 -11.41
C VAL A 225 3.97 -2.34 -10.59
N SER A 226 3.86 -1.02 -10.62
CA SER A 226 2.80 -0.27 -9.96
C SER A 226 1.80 0.24 -10.99
N LEU A 227 0.53 -0.14 -10.85
CA LEU A 227 -0.53 0.15 -11.82
C LEU A 227 -1.79 0.69 -11.14
N ASN A 228 -2.47 1.59 -11.84
CA ASN A 228 -3.81 2.04 -11.49
C ASN A 228 -4.89 1.09 -12.05
N LYS A 229 -6.11 1.17 -11.50
CA LYS A 229 -7.31 0.48 -12.02
C LYS A 229 -7.57 0.74 -13.51
N HIS A 230 -7.14 1.91 -14.00
CA HIS A 230 -7.30 2.36 -15.38
C HIS A 230 -6.25 1.79 -16.36
N GLY A 231 -5.23 1.06 -15.86
CA GLY A 231 -4.15 0.53 -16.70
C GLY A 231 -2.98 1.49 -16.93
N GLU A 232 -2.96 2.61 -16.21
CA GLU A 232 -1.83 3.53 -16.20
C GLU A 232 -0.72 2.99 -15.29
N ILE A 233 0.51 2.96 -15.80
CA ILE A 233 1.68 2.51 -15.07
C ILE A 233 2.25 3.71 -14.30
N SER A 234 2.23 3.64 -12.97
CA SER A 234 2.83 4.66 -12.11
C SER A 234 4.36 4.48 -12.04
N GLN A 235 4.81 3.24 -11.93
CA GLN A 235 6.23 2.91 -11.78
C GLN A 235 6.53 1.48 -12.22
N ILE A 236 7.72 1.28 -12.79
CA ILE A 236 8.34 -0.04 -12.95
C ILE A 236 9.69 0.00 -12.24
N SER A 237 9.96 -0.98 -11.38
CA SER A 237 11.23 -1.13 -10.69
C SER A 237 11.75 -2.54 -10.87
N LYS A 238 12.77 -2.69 -11.73
CA LYS A 238 13.55 -3.91 -11.85
C LYS A 238 14.82 -3.77 -11.03
N LEU A 239 14.99 -4.61 -10.02
CA LEU A 239 16.13 -4.56 -9.11
C LEU A 239 17.16 -5.61 -9.52
N GLY A 240 18.12 -5.21 -10.35
CA GLY A 240 19.28 -6.03 -10.74
C GLY A 240 18.92 -7.40 -11.33
N GLY A 241 19.87 -8.33 -11.22
CA GLY A 241 19.71 -9.73 -11.62
C GLY A 241 19.77 -9.99 -13.12
N THR A 242 19.12 -11.09 -13.55
CA THR A 242 19.13 -11.58 -14.93
C THR A 242 18.46 -10.62 -15.91
N PRO A 243 18.92 -10.56 -17.18
CA PRO A 243 18.20 -9.84 -18.22
C PRO A 243 16.81 -10.48 -18.40
N VAL A 244 15.79 -9.64 -18.63
CA VAL A 244 14.41 -10.10 -18.85
C VAL A 244 13.98 -9.52 -20.19
N GLU A 245 13.38 -10.37 -21.03
CA GLU A 245 12.90 -9.96 -22.35
C GLU A 245 11.73 -8.98 -22.23
N ALA A 246 11.65 -8.03 -23.16
CA ALA A 246 10.57 -7.02 -23.18
C ALA A 246 9.18 -7.67 -23.30
N VAL A 247 9.06 -8.79 -24.03
CA VAL A 247 7.79 -9.50 -24.21
C VAL A 247 7.27 -10.03 -22.86
N THR A 248 8.16 -10.60 -22.04
CA THR A 248 7.83 -11.07 -20.69
C THR A 248 7.40 -9.91 -19.79
N LEU A 249 8.08 -8.75 -19.87
CA LEU A 249 7.67 -7.56 -19.12
C LEU A 249 6.27 -7.06 -19.50
N LEU A 250 5.91 -7.11 -20.78
CA LEU A 250 4.56 -6.76 -21.24
C LEU A 250 3.52 -7.77 -20.73
N HIS A 251 3.84 -9.06 -20.72
CA HIS A 251 2.99 -10.08 -20.13
C HIS A 251 2.77 -9.83 -18.63
N CYS A 252 3.84 -9.56 -17.87
CA CYS A 252 3.75 -9.16 -16.47
C CYS A 252 2.86 -7.93 -16.28
N GLY A 253 2.96 -6.92 -17.15
CA GLY A 253 2.10 -5.74 -17.09
C GLY A 253 0.60 -6.07 -17.23
N ASN A 254 0.25 -6.97 -18.15
CA ASN A 254 -1.14 -7.40 -18.34
C ASN A 254 -1.68 -8.18 -17.14
N VAL A 255 -0.88 -9.09 -16.58
CA VAL A 255 -1.27 -9.85 -15.37
C VAL A 255 -1.39 -8.90 -14.18
N ALA A 256 -0.45 -7.98 -14.01
CA ALA A 256 -0.48 -6.98 -12.96
C ALA A 256 -1.71 -6.08 -13.05
N LEU A 257 -2.18 -5.74 -14.26
CA LEU A 257 -3.41 -4.98 -14.45
C LEU A 257 -4.65 -5.72 -13.91
N GLN A 258 -4.74 -7.03 -14.16
CA GLN A 258 -5.83 -7.83 -13.60
C GLN A 258 -5.77 -7.84 -12.07
N LYS A 259 -4.60 -8.08 -11.49
CA LYS A 259 -4.41 -8.11 -10.03
C LYS A 259 -4.66 -6.75 -9.38
N ALA A 260 -4.25 -5.65 -10.01
CA ALA A 260 -4.53 -4.30 -9.51
C ALA A 260 -6.03 -3.99 -9.48
N LYS A 261 -6.83 -4.50 -10.44
CA LYS A 261 -8.29 -4.39 -10.41
C LYS A 261 -8.90 -5.21 -9.27
N ASP A 262 -8.39 -6.41 -9.04
CA ASP A 262 -8.82 -7.27 -7.93
C ASP A 262 -8.54 -6.60 -6.58
N PHE A 263 -7.33 -6.05 -6.39
CA PHE A 263 -6.98 -5.30 -5.18
C PHE A 263 -7.80 -4.03 -5.00
N SER A 264 -8.06 -3.29 -6.08
CA SER A 264 -8.94 -2.11 -6.01
C SER A 264 -10.33 -2.51 -5.51
N THR A 265 -10.88 -3.59 -6.05
CA THR A 265 -12.22 -4.08 -5.71
C THR A 265 -12.26 -4.53 -4.26
N LEU A 266 -11.23 -5.27 -3.81
CA LEU A 266 -11.10 -5.69 -2.42
C LEU A 266 -11.06 -4.50 -1.45
N VAL A 267 -10.29 -3.45 -1.75
CA VAL A 267 -10.23 -2.25 -0.91
C VAL A 267 -11.56 -1.51 -0.90
N ASP A 268 -12.22 -1.38 -2.06
CA ASP A 268 -13.53 -0.73 -2.18
C ASP A 268 -14.60 -1.47 -1.35
N GLU A 269 -14.65 -2.79 -1.45
CA GLU A 269 -15.57 -3.64 -0.68
C GLU A 269 -15.32 -3.52 0.83
N LYS A 270 -14.05 -3.60 1.25
CA LYS A 270 -13.71 -3.53 2.67
C LYS A 270 -13.97 -2.16 3.27
N LEU A 271 -13.73 -1.08 2.53
CA LEU A 271 -14.08 0.26 2.99
C LEU A 271 -15.59 0.44 3.10
N ALA A 272 -16.37 -0.13 2.17
CA ALA A 272 -17.83 -0.09 2.23
C ALA A 272 -18.38 -0.91 3.42
N ASP A 273 -17.80 -2.09 3.70
CA ASP A 273 -18.15 -2.91 4.85
C ASP A 273 -17.82 -2.20 6.18
N ASP A 274 -16.68 -1.51 6.26
CA ASP A 274 -16.31 -0.74 7.45
C ASP A 274 -17.21 0.49 7.65
N ALA A 275 -17.54 1.21 6.57
CA ALA A 275 -18.51 2.30 6.64
C ALA A 275 -19.87 1.82 7.17
N LYS A 276 -20.40 0.70 6.65
CA LYS A 276 -21.64 0.08 7.17
C LYS A 276 -21.52 -0.37 8.62
N ARG A 277 -20.34 -0.86 9.04
CA ARG A 277 -20.08 -1.30 10.42
C ARG A 277 -20.11 -0.12 11.40
N ARG A 278 -19.65 1.06 10.97
CA ARG A 278 -19.68 2.30 11.76
C ARG A 278 -21.08 2.93 11.73
N ASP A 279 -21.71 2.93 10.55
CA ASP A 279 -23.05 3.49 10.31
C ASP A 279 -24.18 2.49 10.58
N LYS A 280 -24.17 1.85 11.76
CA LYS A 280 -25.26 0.92 12.18
C LYS A 280 -26.63 1.58 12.32
N GLY A 281 -26.75 2.86 12.00
CA GLY A 281 -27.98 3.64 12.06
C GLY A 281 -29.06 3.21 11.07
N GLY A 282 -28.76 2.45 10.01
CA GLY A 282 -29.77 2.01 9.04
C GLY A 282 -30.66 3.17 8.56
N LEU A 283 -31.97 3.13 8.86
CA LEU A 283 -32.92 4.22 8.60
C LEU A 283 -32.46 5.59 9.11
N ILE A 284 -31.65 5.68 10.17
CA ILE A 284 -31.16 6.95 10.71
C ILE A 284 -30.21 7.63 9.74
N SER A 285 -29.34 6.91 9.00
CA SER A 285 -28.47 7.57 8.01
C SER A 285 -29.26 8.07 6.79
N GLU A 286 -30.25 7.31 6.33
CA GLU A 286 -31.19 7.77 5.28
C GLU A 286 -32.01 8.99 5.75
N LEU A 287 -32.43 9.01 7.01
CA LEU A 287 -33.15 10.16 7.60
C LEU A 287 -32.23 11.37 7.87
N LEU A 288 -30.92 11.15 8.07
CA LEU A 288 -29.91 12.20 8.21
C LEU A 288 -29.43 12.74 6.85
N SER A 289 -29.85 12.15 5.73
CA SER A 289 -29.59 12.70 4.40
C SER A 289 -30.32 14.03 4.24
N ALA A 290 -29.54 15.12 4.20
CA ALA A 290 -30.07 16.46 3.97
C ALA A 290 -30.34 16.73 2.47
N GLU A 291 -29.66 16.00 1.58
CA GLU A 291 -29.81 16.10 0.13
C GLU A 291 -30.79 15.01 -0.34
N ASN A 292 -32.08 15.36 -0.41
CA ASN A 292 -33.13 14.45 -0.90
C ASN A 292 -33.67 14.95 -2.24
N ASP A 293 -33.94 14.00 -3.14
CA ASP A 293 -34.55 14.29 -4.43
C ASP A 293 -35.89 14.98 -4.25
N ARG A 294 -36.13 16.03 -5.03
CA ARG A 294 -37.44 16.68 -5.08
C ARG A 294 -38.43 15.74 -5.74
N VAL A 295 -39.54 15.44 -5.06
CA VAL A 295 -40.66 14.69 -5.64
C VAL A 295 -41.22 15.50 -6.82
N VAL A 296 -41.10 14.95 -8.02
CA VAL A 296 -41.71 15.52 -9.22
C VAL A 296 -43.10 14.89 -9.34
N ASP A 297 -44.13 15.59 -8.87
CA ASP A 297 -45.51 15.16 -9.06
C ASP A 297 -45.85 15.17 -10.56
N ALA A 298 -46.33 14.03 -11.07
CA ALA A 298 -46.78 13.83 -12.45
C ALA A 298 -48.29 14.09 -12.59
#